data_AF-A0A7Y2U812-F1
#
_entry.id   AF-A0A7Y2U812-F1
#
_cell.length_a   1.000
_cell.length_b   1.000
_cell.length_c   1.000
_cell.angle_alpha   90.00
_cell.angle_beta   90.00
_cell.angle_gamma   90.00
#
_symmetry.space_group_name_H-M   'P 1'
#
loop_
_entity.id
_entity.type
_entity.pdbx_description
1 polymer ?
#
loop_
_entity_poly.entity_id
_entity_poly.type
_entity_poly.pdbx_seq_one_letter_code
_entity_poly.pdbx_strand_id
1 'polypeptide(L)'
;MFNPILGVVFHWLGGLASGSFYVPYKAVRRWSWETYWLVGGFFSWIICPWFFATLLTEDVLGVLQSQPGSVLGWTYLFGVLWGFGGLTFGLAMRYLGMSLGMGVALGYCAAFGTLLPPILKTFFPEIPVGENIAQIYATGPGKVTLLGVLVCLVGIAIAAWAGGTKEKEMPEKEKKKSIKEFNFRKGIVVATFSGIMSACFSFGLTAAEPIGKASIAAGTDDLWSGLPSLIVVMFGGFTTNFIWCVGLNIKNRSGYEY
;
A
#
# COMPACT_ATOMS: atom_id res chain seq x y z
N MET A 1 28.05 -7.22 -0.46
CA MET A 1 27.52 -8.60 -0.47
C MET A 1 26.11 -8.59 0.12
N PHE A 2 25.10 -8.95 -0.66
CA PHE A 2 23.73 -9.08 -0.14
C PHE A 2 23.64 -10.33 0.74
N ASN A 3 23.20 -10.18 1.98
CA ASN A 3 22.98 -11.29 2.92
C ASN A 3 21.47 -11.65 2.88
N PRO A 4 21.09 -12.82 2.33
CA PRO A 4 19.69 -13.22 2.23
C PRO A 4 18.98 -13.29 3.58
N ILE A 5 19.70 -13.64 4.65
CA ILE A 5 19.16 -13.69 6.02
C ILE A 5 18.78 -12.29 6.49
N LEU A 6 19.65 -11.29 6.26
CA LEU A 6 19.31 -9.89 6.56
C LEU A 6 18.09 -9.43 5.77
N GLY A 7 17.97 -9.83 4.49
CA GLY A 7 16.79 -9.54 3.68
C GLY A 7 15.50 -10.11 4.29
N VAL A 8 15.53 -11.37 4.75
CA VAL A 8 14.39 -11.99 5.45
C VAL A 8 14.08 -11.29 6.77
N VAL A 9 15.10 -10.90 7.54
CA VAL A 9 14.90 -10.14 8.79
C VAL A 9 14.27 -8.78 8.52
N PHE A 10 14.74 -8.04 7.52
CA PHE A 10 14.14 -6.75 7.16
C PHE A 10 12.72 -6.90 6.64
N HIS A 11 12.43 -7.95 5.86
CA HIS A 11 11.07 -8.25 5.42
C HIS A 11 10.15 -8.57 6.61
N TRP A 12 10.63 -9.36 7.58
CA TRP A 12 9.90 -9.67 8.80
C TRP A 12 9.67 -8.42 9.67
N LEU A 13 10.68 -7.56 9.84
CA LEU A 13 10.55 -6.29 10.56
C LEU A 13 9.53 -5.36 9.89
N GLY A 14 9.55 -5.27 8.56
CA GLY A 14 8.53 -4.54 7.80
C GLY A 14 7.13 -5.10 8.01
N GLY A 15 6.97 -6.42 8.01
CA GLY A 15 5.72 -7.10 8.32
C GLY A 15 5.24 -6.85 9.75
N LEU A 16 6.14 -6.88 10.74
CA LEU A 16 5.83 -6.56 12.13
C LEU A 16 5.38 -5.11 12.29
N ALA A 17 6.10 -4.16 11.68
CA ALA A 17 5.73 -2.74 11.69
C ALA A 17 4.35 -2.52 11.03
N SER A 18 4.12 -3.13 9.87
CA SER A 18 2.83 -3.09 9.15
C SER A 18 1.68 -3.79 9.89
N GLY A 19 1.94 -4.84 10.66
CA GLY A 19 0.93 -5.50 11.48
C GLY A 19 0.60 -4.73 12.77
N SER A 20 1.56 -3.98 13.29
CA SER A 20 1.45 -3.33 14.61
C SER A 20 1.15 -1.83 14.56
N PHE A 21 1.28 -1.14 13.42
CA PHE A 21 1.08 0.32 13.35
C PHE A 21 -0.30 0.78 13.83
N TYR A 22 -1.32 -0.07 13.74
CA TYR A 22 -2.68 0.26 14.21
C TYR A 22 -2.88 0.07 15.72
N VAL A 23 -1.97 -0.66 16.39
CA VAL A 23 -2.07 -0.96 17.83
C VAL A 23 -2.04 0.30 18.70
N PRO A 24 -1.11 1.26 18.48
CA PRO A 24 -1.08 2.51 19.25
C PRO A 24 -2.38 3.32 19.15
N TYR A 25 -3.11 3.27 18.02
CA TYR A 25 -4.38 3.99 17.88
C TYR A 25 -5.45 3.52 18.86
N LYS A 26 -5.35 2.30 19.42
CA LYS A 26 -6.27 1.84 20.48
C LYS A 26 -6.11 2.63 21.79
N ALA A 27 -4.97 3.30 22.00
CA ALA A 27 -4.74 4.14 23.16
C ALA A 27 -5.34 5.56 23.00
N VAL A 28 -5.70 5.95 21.79
CA VAL A 28 -6.32 7.25 21.50
C VAL A 28 -7.82 7.17 21.84
N ARG A 29 -8.24 7.83 22.92
CA ARG A 29 -9.62 7.77 23.44
C ARG A 29 -10.45 9.04 23.22
N ARG A 30 -9.81 10.18 23.00
CA ARG A 30 -10.46 11.51 22.99
C ARG A 30 -10.63 12.11 21.60
N TRP A 31 -10.06 11.48 20.58
CA TRP A 31 -10.14 11.95 19.20
C TRP A 31 -11.03 11.04 18.39
N SER A 32 -11.82 11.65 17.51
CA SER A 32 -12.50 10.97 16.42
C SER A 32 -11.48 10.29 15.49
N TRP A 33 -11.98 9.30 14.73
CA TRP A 33 -11.15 8.53 13.81
C TRP A 33 -10.44 9.42 12.79
N GLU A 34 -11.18 10.35 12.19
CA GLU A 34 -10.69 11.28 11.19
C GLU A 34 -9.57 12.19 11.71
N THR A 35 -9.63 12.61 12.98
CA THR A 35 -8.60 13.43 13.61
C THR A 35 -7.33 12.63 13.86
N TYR A 36 -7.41 11.51 14.60
CA TYR A 36 -6.20 10.76 14.94
C TYR A 36 -5.55 10.11 13.71
N TRP A 37 -6.37 9.70 12.74
CA TRP A 37 -5.89 9.15 11.47
C TRP A 37 -5.18 10.23 10.66
N LEU A 38 -5.73 11.45 10.59
CA LEU A 38 -5.09 12.53 9.86
C LEU A 38 -3.80 13.02 10.53
N VAL A 39 -3.77 13.17 11.86
CA VAL A 39 -2.55 13.55 12.59
C VAL A 39 -1.46 12.50 12.40
N GLY A 40 -1.80 11.22 12.59
CA GLY A 40 -0.84 10.13 12.38
C GLY A 40 -0.42 9.97 10.91
N GLY A 41 -1.33 10.23 9.97
CA GLY A 41 -1.06 10.26 8.54
C GLY A 41 -0.15 11.42 8.14
N PHE A 42 -0.33 12.61 8.71
CA PHE A 42 0.57 13.75 8.51
C PHE A 42 1.98 13.42 8.98
N PHE A 43 2.11 12.85 10.18
CA PHE A 43 3.42 12.41 10.67
C PHE A 43 4.04 11.35 9.76
N SER A 44 3.28 10.31 9.40
CA SER A 44 3.81 9.14 8.69
C SER A 44 4.07 9.38 7.20
N TRP A 45 3.25 10.23 6.55
CA TRP A 45 3.28 10.41 5.10
C TRP A 45 3.87 11.75 4.66
N ILE A 46 4.05 12.69 5.58
CA ILE A 46 4.70 13.98 5.31
C ILE A 46 5.99 14.08 6.13
N ILE A 47 5.93 14.01 7.46
CA ILE A 47 7.12 14.25 8.28
C ILE A 47 8.18 13.16 8.09
N CYS A 48 7.83 11.88 8.23
CA CYS A 48 8.79 10.78 8.14
C CYS A 48 9.52 10.71 6.78
N PRO A 49 8.86 10.77 5.61
CA PRO A 49 9.55 10.66 4.32
C PRO A 49 10.52 11.83 4.10
N TRP A 50 10.10 13.05 4.44
CA TRP A 50 10.98 14.22 4.37
C TRP A 50 12.16 14.10 5.33
N PHE A 51 11.91 13.74 6.59
CA PHE A 51 12.95 13.57 7.60
C PHE A 51 14.00 12.54 7.16
N PHE A 52 13.59 11.33 6.80
CA PHE A 52 14.54 10.29 6.41
C PHE A 52 15.25 10.60 5.09
N ALA A 53 14.56 11.16 4.09
CA ALA A 53 15.22 11.56 2.86
C ALA A 53 16.28 12.64 3.13
N THR A 54 15.95 13.68 3.91
CA THR A 54 16.92 14.75 4.22
C THR A 54 18.10 14.28 5.07
N LEU A 55 17.92 13.25 5.89
CA LEU A 55 18.96 12.73 6.78
C LEU A 55 19.88 11.71 6.10
N LEU A 56 19.34 10.91 5.19
CA LEU A 56 20.01 9.71 4.65
C LEU A 56 20.33 9.81 3.16
N THR A 57 19.99 10.93 2.51
CA THR A 57 20.27 11.17 1.08
C THR A 57 20.83 12.56 0.82
N GLU A 58 21.43 12.71 -0.34
CA GLU A 58 22.09 13.94 -0.79
C GLU A 58 21.16 14.75 -1.71
N ASP A 59 21.13 16.06 -1.50
CA ASP A 59 20.42 17.04 -2.34
C ASP A 59 18.96 16.67 -2.71
N VAL A 60 18.16 16.26 -1.73
CA VAL A 60 16.74 15.85 -1.94
C VAL A 60 15.96 16.87 -2.78
N LEU A 61 16.14 18.16 -2.51
CA LEU A 61 15.43 19.21 -3.23
C LEU A 61 15.88 19.32 -4.68
N GLY A 62 17.19 19.31 -4.95
CA GLY A 62 17.72 19.31 -6.32
C GLY A 62 17.31 18.05 -7.09
N VAL A 63 17.35 16.88 -6.43
CA VAL A 63 16.88 15.61 -7.00
C VAL A 63 15.43 15.71 -7.45
N LEU A 64 14.53 16.21 -6.59
CA LEU A 64 13.11 16.34 -6.94
C LEU A 64 12.85 17.42 -8.01
N GLN A 65 13.56 18.55 -7.95
CA GLN A 65 13.43 19.64 -8.92
C GLN A 65 13.96 19.29 -10.31
N SER A 66 14.95 18.40 -10.38
CA SER A 66 15.51 17.91 -11.65
C SER A 66 14.57 16.98 -12.43
N GLN A 67 13.47 16.52 -11.81
CA GLN A 67 12.59 15.53 -12.42
C GLN A 67 11.62 16.15 -13.43
N PRO A 68 11.34 15.46 -14.55
CA PRO A 68 10.24 15.83 -15.43
C PRO A 68 8.91 15.83 -14.67
N GLY A 69 8.03 16.80 -14.98
CA GLY A 69 6.71 16.89 -14.35
C GLY A 69 5.85 15.63 -14.55
N SER A 70 6.07 14.86 -15.62
CA SER A 70 5.42 13.57 -15.86
C SER A 70 5.82 12.50 -14.82
N VAL A 71 7.10 12.42 -14.45
CA VAL A 71 7.60 11.48 -13.42
C VAL A 71 6.96 11.78 -12.08
N LEU A 72 6.98 13.06 -11.67
CA LEU A 72 6.35 13.51 -10.44
C LEU A 72 4.83 13.28 -10.48
N GLY A 73 4.18 13.62 -11.59
CA GLY A 73 2.73 13.48 -11.78
C GLY A 73 2.24 12.04 -11.68
N TRP A 74 2.91 11.09 -12.35
CA TRP A 74 2.54 9.67 -12.28
C TRP A 74 2.81 9.08 -10.89
N THR A 75 3.97 9.40 -10.30
CA THR A 75 4.31 8.96 -8.94
C THR A 75 3.27 9.44 -7.92
N TYR A 76 2.88 10.71 -8.02
CA TYR A 76 1.85 11.31 -7.18
C TYR A 76 0.47 10.66 -7.41
N LEU A 77 0.05 10.49 -8.67
CA LEU A 77 -1.25 9.90 -9.02
C LEU A 77 -1.39 8.48 -8.46
N PHE A 78 -0.35 7.66 -8.61
CA PHE A 78 -0.35 6.33 -8.02
C PHE A 78 -0.38 6.35 -6.48
N GLY A 79 0.24 7.36 -5.87
CA GLY A 79 0.06 7.68 -4.46
C GLY A 79 -1.39 7.97 -4.08
N VAL A 80 -2.08 8.81 -4.87
CA VAL A 80 -3.50 9.15 -4.66
C VAL A 80 -4.37 7.89 -4.70
N LEU A 81 -4.15 7.02 -5.70
CA LEU A 81 -4.86 5.74 -5.84
C LEU A 81 -4.58 4.82 -4.65
N TRP A 82 -3.31 4.72 -4.21
CA TRP A 82 -2.96 3.99 -2.99
C TRP A 82 -3.70 4.52 -1.75
N GLY A 83 -3.86 5.83 -1.63
CA GLY A 83 -4.66 6.45 -0.56
C GLY A 83 -6.11 5.96 -0.52
N PHE A 84 -6.76 5.76 -1.68
CA PHE A 84 -8.10 5.16 -1.74
C PHE A 84 -8.09 3.70 -1.27
N GLY A 85 -7.04 2.96 -1.59
CA GLY A 85 -6.82 1.60 -1.09
C GLY A 85 -6.82 1.53 0.43
N GLY A 86 -6.07 2.43 1.07
CA GLY A 86 -5.99 2.55 2.53
C GLY A 86 -7.32 2.90 3.20
N LEU A 87 -8.06 3.87 2.66
CA LEU A 87 -9.38 4.26 3.19
C LEU A 87 -10.42 3.14 3.09
N THR A 88 -10.42 2.41 1.97
CA THR A 88 -11.36 1.30 1.74
C THR A 88 -10.97 0.00 2.44
N PHE A 89 -9.74 -0.12 2.89
CA PHE A 89 -9.24 -1.27 3.64
C PHE A 89 -10.02 -1.48 4.95
N GLY A 90 -10.23 -0.42 5.73
CA GLY A 90 -11.02 -0.47 6.95
C GLY A 90 -12.47 -0.89 6.71
N LEU A 91 -13.06 -0.45 5.59
CA LEU A 91 -14.40 -0.82 5.18
C LEU A 91 -14.49 -2.31 4.78
N ALA A 92 -13.47 -2.85 4.11
CA ALA A 92 -13.37 -4.27 3.83
C ALA A 92 -13.36 -5.11 5.12
N MET A 93 -12.58 -4.71 6.13
CA MET A 93 -12.58 -5.39 7.43
C MET A 93 -13.92 -5.28 8.15
N ARG A 94 -14.63 -4.16 8.01
CA ARG A 94 -15.95 -3.93 8.59
C ARG A 94 -17.04 -4.84 8.00
N TYR A 95 -16.93 -5.20 6.72
CA TYR A 95 -17.89 -6.07 6.04
C TYR A 95 -17.54 -7.55 6.05
N LEU A 96 -16.25 -7.91 6.01
CA LEU A 96 -15.79 -9.31 5.94
C LEU A 96 -15.20 -9.84 7.26
N GLY A 97 -14.81 -8.95 8.17
CA GLY A 97 -14.03 -9.29 9.34
C GLY A 97 -12.53 -9.34 9.07
N MET A 98 -11.74 -9.35 10.14
CA MET A 98 -10.28 -9.28 10.06
C MET A 98 -9.66 -10.47 9.30
N SER A 99 -10.15 -11.69 9.50
CA SER A 99 -9.53 -12.86 8.86
C SER A 99 -9.74 -12.86 7.34
N LEU A 100 -10.99 -12.81 6.88
CA LEU A 100 -11.31 -12.86 5.46
C LEU A 100 -10.93 -11.56 4.74
N GLY A 101 -11.19 -10.40 5.35
CA GLY A 101 -10.86 -9.10 4.77
C GLY A 101 -9.37 -8.93 4.51
N MET A 102 -8.52 -9.26 5.50
CA MET A 102 -7.05 -9.14 5.35
C MET A 102 -6.54 -10.09 4.28
N GLY A 103 -7.00 -11.35 4.28
CA GLY A 103 -6.57 -12.34 3.29
C GLY A 103 -6.88 -11.92 1.86
N VAL A 104 -8.10 -11.44 1.60
CA VAL A 104 -8.50 -10.99 0.26
C VAL A 104 -7.78 -9.71 -0.16
N ALA A 105 -7.79 -8.67 0.68
CA ALA A 105 -7.21 -7.38 0.31
C ALA A 105 -5.69 -7.43 0.15
N LEU A 106 -4.96 -8.02 1.11
CA LEU A 106 -3.50 -8.14 1.01
C LEU A 106 -3.09 -9.08 -0.11
N GLY A 107 -3.87 -10.13 -0.34
CA GLY A 107 -3.64 -11.04 -1.42
C GLY A 107 -3.76 -10.42 -2.81
N TYR A 108 -4.82 -9.63 -3.03
CA TYR A 108 -4.96 -8.83 -4.24
C TYR A 108 -3.83 -7.80 -4.36
N CYS A 109 -3.48 -7.11 -3.27
CA CYS A 109 -2.37 -6.16 -3.27
C CYS A 109 -1.05 -6.81 -3.68
N ALA A 110 -0.73 -8.00 -3.14
CA ALA A 110 0.47 -8.73 -3.49
C ALA A 110 0.45 -9.19 -4.95
N ALA A 111 -0.64 -9.82 -5.40
CA ALA A 111 -0.74 -10.33 -6.76
C ALA A 111 -0.68 -9.22 -7.81
N PHE A 112 -1.46 -8.15 -7.64
CA PHE A 112 -1.48 -7.03 -8.58
C PHE A 112 -0.20 -6.20 -8.47
N GLY A 113 0.32 -5.96 -7.26
CA GLY A 113 1.57 -5.23 -7.08
C GLY A 113 2.76 -5.90 -7.75
N THR A 114 2.81 -7.25 -7.72
CA THR A 114 3.90 -8.02 -8.33
C THR A 114 3.71 -8.27 -9.82
N LEU A 115 2.51 -8.69 -10.26
CA LEU A 115 2.32 -9.16 -11.64
C LEU A 115 1.96 -8.06 -12.63
N LEU A 116 1.19 -7.07 -12.20
CA LEU A 116 0.60 -6.13 -13.15
C LEU A 116 1.64 -5.19 -13.79
N PRO A 117 2.66 -4.63 -13.09
CA PRO A 117 3.67 -3.82 -13.76
C PRO A 117 4.44 -4.57 -14.86
N PRO A 118 4.97 -5.80 -14.62
CA PRO A 118 5.63 -6.58 -15.69
C PRO A 118 4.70 -7.02 -16.82
N ILE A 119 3.42 -7.28 -16.53
CA ILE A 119 2.42 -7.58 -17.58
C ILE A 119 2.19 -6.35 -18.44
N LEU A 120 1.97 -5.18 -17.84
CA LEU A 120 1.76 -3.93 -18.58
C LEU A 120 2.96 -3.58 -19.46
N LYS A 121 4.19 -3.86 -19.03
CA LYS A 121 5.41 -3.63 -19.82
C LYS A 121 5.42 -4.42 -21.13
N THR A 122 4.73 -5.56 -21.16
CA THR A 122 4.58 -6.38 -22.37
C THR A 122 3.70 -5.69 -23.42
N PHE A 123 2.66 -4.98 -22.98
CA PHE A 123 1.73 -4.28 -23.87
C PHE A 123 2.14 -2.82 -24.14
N PHE A 124 2.86 -2.22 -23.19
CA PHE A 124 3.32 -0.84 -23.23
C PHE A 124 4.83 -0.81 -22.92
N PRO A 125 5.70 -1.04 -23.92
CA PRO A 125 7.14 -1.14 -23.71
C PRO A 125 7.78 0.12 -23.12
N GLU A 126 7.14 1.28 -23.26
CA GLU A 126 7.65 2.57 -22.79
C GLU A 126 7.43 2.83 -21.29
N ILE A 127 6.66 1.98 -20.58
CA ILE A 127 6.47 2.19 -19.13
C ILE A 127 7.80 1.97 -18.39
N PRO A 128 8.08 2.74 -17.33
CA PRO A 128 9.36 2.70 -16.60
C PRO A 128 9.45 1.48 -15.67
N VAL A 129 9.16 0.28 -16.18
CA VAL A 129 9.33 -1.01 -15.50
C VAL A 129 10.55 -1.68 -16.10
N GLY A 130 11.48 -2.14 -15.27
CA GLY A 130 12.74 -2.74 -15.72
C GLY A 130 12.57 -4.01 -16.56
N GLU A 131 11.70 -4.93 -16.13
CA GLU A 131 11.49 -6.23 -16.79
C GLU A 131 10.03 -6.51 -17.09
N ASN A 132 9.76 -7.12 -18.25
CA ASN A 132 8.45 -7.66 -18.59
C ASN A 132 8.25 -9.08 -18.04
N ILE A 133 7.01 -9.57 -18.07
CA ILE A 133 6.66 -10.88 -17.48
C ILE A 133 7.42 -12.06 -18.11
N ALA A 134 7.75 -11.98 -19.41
CA ALA A 134 8.49 -13.04 -20.11
C ALA A 134 9.97 -13.06 -19.68
N GLN A 135 10.58 -11.89 -19.46
CA GLN A 135 11.93 -11.75 -18.94
C GLN A 135 12.02 -12.31 -17.51
N ILE A 136 11.05 -12.00 -16.64
CA ILE A 136 10.97 -12.57 -15.29
C ILE A 136 10.87 -14.10 -15.37
N TYR A 137 9.98 -14.64 -16.21
CA TYR A 137 9.82 -16.09 -16.37
C TYR A 137 11.07 -16.80 -16.91
N ALA A 138 11.92 -16.11 -17.67
CA ALA A 138 13.14 -16.69 -18.21
C ALA A 138 14.20 -16.98 -17.13
N THR A 139 14.15 -16.31 -15.97
CA THR A 139 15.16 -16.42 -14.92
C THR A 139 14.77 -17.40 -13.81
N GLY A 140 15.77 -18.03 -13.17
CA GLY A 140 15.54 -18.87 -12.00
C GLY A 140 14.84 -18.14 -10.84
N PRO A 141 15.38 -16.98 -10.39
CA PRO A 141 14.75 -16.17 -9.33
C PRO A 141 13.33 -15.71 -9.69
N GLY A 142 13.09 -15.29 -10.95
CA GLY A 142 11.77 -14.86 -11.38
C GLY A 142 10.73 -15.98 -11.34
N LYS A 143 11.10 -17.22 -11.71
CA LYS A 143 10.21 -18.39 -11.54
C LYS A 143 9.83 -18.64 -10.08
N VAL A 144 10.76 -18.46 -9.14
CA VAL A 144 10.48 -18.58 -7.70
C VAL A 144 9.51 -17.50 -7.24
N THR A 145 9.68 -16.25 -7.69
CA THR A 145 8.75 -15.16 -7.42
C THR A 145 7.34 -15.47 -7.96
N LEU A 146 7.24 -15.93 -9.21
CA LEU A 146 5.95 -16.29 -9.83
C LEU A 146 5.27 -17.46 -9.11
N LEU A 147 6.02 -18.47 -8.67
CA LEU A 147 5.50 -19.55 -7.85
C LEU A 147 4.98 -19.02 -6.50
N GLY A 148 5.69 -18.09 -5.87
CA GLY A 148 5.23 -17.42 -4.65
C GLY A 148 3.89 -16.71 -4.86
N VAL A 149 3.75 -15.95 -5.95
CA VAL A 149 2.48 -15.29 -6.30
C VAL A 149 1.37 -16.31 -6.54
N LEU A 150 1.64 -17.42 -7.23
CA LEU A 150 0.65 -18.48 -7.44
C LEU A 150 0.17 -19.07 -6.11
N VAL A 151 1.09 -19.37 -5.19
CA VAL A 151 0.77 -19.87 -3.85
C VAL A 151 -0.08 -18.85 -3.08
N CYS A 152 0.24 -17.55 -3.15
CA CYS A 152 -0.57 -16.49 -2.56
C CYS A 152 -2.00 -16.48 -3.14
N LEU A 153 -2.15 -16.54 -4.47
CA LEU A 153 -3.45 -16.57 -5.15
C LEU A 153 -4.30 -17.77 -4.74
N VAL A 154 -3.68 -18.96 -4.66
CA VAL A 154 -4.36 -20.18 -4.18
C VAL A 154 -4.79 -20.02 -2.72
N GLY A 155 -3.93 -19.47 -1.87
CA GLY A 155 -4.26 -19.21 -0.46
C GLY A 155 -5.45 -18.27 -0.30
N ILE A 156 -5.53 -17.20 -1.10
CA ILE A 156 -6.67 -16.28 -1.12
C ILE A 156 -7.94 -17.01 -1.57
N ALA A 157 -7.85 -17.80 -2.64
CA ALA A 157 -9.00 -18.54 -3.17
C ALA A 157 -9.56 -19.50 -2.12
N ILE A 158 -8.70 -20.23 -1.41
CA ILE A 158 -9.09 -21.12 -0.31
C ILE A 158 -9.71 -20.33 0.84
N ALA A 159 -9.11 -19.21 1.26
CA ALA A 159 -9.65 -18.39 2.34
C ALA A 159 -11.01 -17.77 1.99
N ALA A 160 -11.16 -17.28 0.75
CA ALA A 160 -12.42 -16.75 0.24
C ALA A 160 -13.49 -17.84 0.14
N TRP A 161 -13.12 -19.04 -0.31
CA TRP A 161 -14.02 -20.18 -0.38
C TRP A 161 -14.47 -20.63 1.01
N ALA A 162 -13.54 -20.80 1.95
CA ALA A 162 -13.85 -21.15 3.34
C ALA A 162 -14.75 -20.08 4.00
N GLY A 163 -14.47 -18.80 3.77
CA GLY A 163 -15.30 -17.69 4.24
C GLY A 163 -16.72 -17.71 3.67
N GLY A 164 -16.87 -17.99 2.37
CA GLY A 164 -18.16 -18.11 1.71
C GLY A 164 -18.96 -19.35 2.13
N THR A 165 -18.31 -20.48 2.35
CA THR A 165 -18.98 -21.71 2.86
C THR A 165 -19.47 -21.50 4.28
N LYS A 166 -18.63 -20.94 5.16
CA LYS A 166 -19.04 -20.54 6.52
C LYS A 166 -20.23 -19.58 6.51
N GLU A 167 -20.26 -18.63 5.57
CA GLU A 167 -21.42 -17.76 5.40
C GLU A 167 -22.66 -18.57 5.01
N LYS A 168 -22.60 -19.49 4.05
CA LYS A 168 -23.79 -20.26 3.63
C LYS A 168 -24.38 -21.10 4.76
N GLU A 169 -23.54 -21.59 5.66
CA GLU A 169 -23.94 -22.51 6.75
C GLU A 169 -24.36 -21.80 8.05
N MET A 170 -23.94 -20.55 8.28
CA MET A 170 -24.26 -19.83 9.52
C MET A 170 -25.65 -19.15 9.49
N PRO A 171 -26.46 -19.26 10.56
CA PRO A 171 -27.66 -18.44 10.74
C PRO A 171 -27.33 -16.94 10.76
N GLU A 172 -28.19 -16.08 10.20
CA GLU A 172 -27.96 -14.63 10.17
C GLU A 172 -27.68 -14.01 11.55
N LYS A 173 -28.34 -14.51 12.60
CA LYS A 173 -28.14 -14.06 13.98
C LYS A 173 -26.72 -14.31 14.48
N GLU A 174 -26.05 -15.36 14.03
CA GLU A 174 -24.67 -15.66 14.43
C GLU A 174 -23.64 -14.87 13.60
N LYS A 175 -23.93 -14.61 12.32
CA LYS A 175 -23.09 -13.75 11.47
C LYS A 175 -22.95 -12.34 12.04
N LYS A 176 -24.06 -11.77 12.53
CA LYS A 176 -24.11 -10.41 13.08
C LYS A 176 -23.65 -10.30 14.53
N LYS A 177 -23.43 -11.43 15.24
CA LYS A 177 -22.91 -11.42 16.63
C LYS A 177 -21.46 -10.93 16.69
N SER A 178 -20.62 -11.26 15.71
CA SER A 178 -19.21 -10.86 15.67
C SER A 178 -18.97 -9.58 14.87
N ILE A 179 -19.75 -9.32 13.83
CA ILE A 179 -19.60 -8.15 12.94
C ILE A 179 -20.99 -7.58 12.65
N LYS A 180 -21.32 -6.43 13.28
CA LYS A 180 -22.65 -5.80 13.17
C LYS A 180 -23.08 -5.51 11.73
N GLU A 181 -22.12 -5.21 10.85
CA GLU A 181 -22.37 -4.82 9.46
C GLU A 181 -21.91 -5.86 8.44
N PHE A 182 -21.79 -7.13 8.84
CA PHE A 182 -21.32 -8.18 7.95
C PHE A 182 -22.11 -8.21 6.64
N ASN A 183 -21.40 -8.14 5.50
CA ASN A 183 -21.97 -8.28 4.17
C ASN A 183 -20.92 -8.81 3.20
N PHE A 184 -21.02 -10.08 2.83
CA PHE A 184 -20.00 -10.74 2.03
C PHE A 184 -19.83 -10.11 0.63
N ARG A 185 -20.92 -9.91 -0.12
CA ARG A 185 -20.84 -9.36 -1.48
C ARG A 185 -20.24 -7.95 -1.50
N LYS A 186 -20.71 -7.06 -0.62
CA LYS A 186 -20.14 -5.71 -0.49
C LYS A 186 -18.69 -5.78 -0.03
N GLY A 187 -18.42 -6.63 0.95
CA GLY A 187 -17.09 -6.83 1.50
C GLY A 187 -16.07 -7.30 0.45
N ILE A 188 -16.41 -8.28 -0.39
CA ILE A 188 -15.52 -8.78 -1.45
C ILE A 188 -15.25 -7.70 -2.50
N VAL A 189 -16.27 -6.95 -2.93
CA VAL A 189 -16.08 -5.84 -3.88
C VAL A 189 -15.16 -4.78 -3.31
N VAL A 190 -15.40 -4.36 -2.05
CA VAL A 190 -14.58 -3.35 -1.38
C VAL A 190 -13.16 -3.86 -1.11
N ALA A 191 -12.99 -5.12 -0.71
CA ALA A 191 -11.68 -5.73 -0.47
C ALA A 191 -10.87 -5.86 -1.77
N THR A 192 -11.53 -6.20 -2.88
CA THR A 192 -10.91 -6.27 -4.21
C THR A 192 -10.46 -4.89 -4.67
N PHE A 193 -11.34 -3.89 -4.59
CA PHE A 193 -10.99 -2.50 -4.89
C PHE A 193 -9.84 -2.01 -4.01
N SER A 194 -9.92 -2.24 -2.69
CA SER A 194 -8.88 -1.88 -1.74
C SER A 194 -7.54 -2.52 -2.10
N GLY A 195 -7.50 -3.82 -2.36
CA GLY A 195 -6.26 -4.52 -2.72
C GLY A 195 -5.63 -4.01 -4.03
N ILE A 196 -6.43 -3.81 -5.08
CA ILE A 196 -5.94 -3.30 -6.37
C ILE A 196 -5.43 -1.86 -6.22
N MET A 197 -6.18 -0.99 -5.53
CA MET A 197 -5.76 0.38 -5.27
C MET A 197 -4.52 0.42 -4.38
N SER A 198 -4.41 -0.45 -3.37
CA SER A 198 -3.21 -0.55 -2.53
C SER A 198 -1.97 -0.97 -3.32
N ALA A 199 -2.14 -1.80 -4.37
CA ALA A 199 -1.04 -2.16 -5.24
C ALA A 199 -0.43 -0.94 -5.96
N CYS A 200 -1.21 0.14 -6.18
CA CYS A 200 -0.75 1.39 -6.81
C CYS A 200 0.50 1.98 -6.15
N PHE A 201 0.76 1.72 -4.87
CA PHE A 201 2.02 2.15 -4.23
C PHE A 201 3.25 1.62 -4.98
N SER A 202 3.22 0.33 -5.37
CA SER A 202 4.31 -0.29 -6.13
C SER A 202 4.51 0.38 -7.48
N PHE A 203 3.42 0.74 -8.17
CA PHE A 203 3.49 1.47 -9.44
C PHE A 203 4.03 2.87 -9.26
N GLY A 204 3.70 3.54 -8.16
CA GLY A 204 4.27 4.83 -7.79
C GLY A 204 5.78 4.74 -7.63
N LEU A 205 6.27 3.71 -6.93
CA LEU A 205 7.72 3.48 -6.80
C LEU A 205 8.40 3.19 -8.14
N THR A 206 7.74 2.42 -9.02
CA THR A 206 8.25 2.14 -10.36
C THR A 206 8.28 3.40 -11.24
N ALA A 207 7.23 4.21 -11.21
CA ALA A 207 7.20 5.51 -11.88
C ALA A 207 8.28 6.47 -11.36
N ALA A 208 8.67 6.30 -10.09
CA ALA A 208 9.69 7.10 -9.42
C ALA A 208 11.12 6.55 -9.59
N GLU A 209 11.36 5.52 -10.40
CA GLU A 209 12.70 5.00 -10.67
C GLU A 209 13.69 6.10 -11.13
N PRO A 210 13.31 7.07 -11.99
CA PRO A 210 14.19 8.18 -12.36
C PRO A 210 14.62 9.06 -11.18
N ILE A 211 13.76 9.19 -10.15
CA ILE A 211 14.07 9.94 -8.93
C ILE A 211 15.20 9.25 -8.16
N GLY A 212 15.13 7.92 -8.02
CA GLY A 212 16.17 7.15 -7.36
C GLY A 212 17.51 7.20 -8.10
N LYS A 213 17.49 7.14 -9.43
CA LYS A 213 18.70 7.30 -10.26
C LYS A 213 19.33 8.68 -10.10
N ALA A 214 18.53 9.73 -10.04
CA ALA A 214 19.02 11.09 -9.78
C ALA A 214 19.59 11.23 -8.36
N SER A 215 18.99 10.57 -7.36
CA SER A 215 19.50 10.53 -5.99
C SER A 215 20.89 9.88 -5.91
N ILE A 216 21.11 8.77 -6.61
CA ILE A 216 22.43 8.13 -6.72
C ILE A 216 23.42 9.07 -7.42
N ALA A 217 23.01 9.71 -8.51
CA ALA A 217 23.86 10.67 -9.24
C ALA A 217 24.24 11.90 -8.39
N ALA A 218 23.42 12.26 -7.40
CA ALA A 218 23.70 13.30 -6.41
C ALA A 218 24.65 12.83 -5.29
N GLY A 219 25.05 11.55 -5.25
CA GLY A 219 25.98 10.99 -4.27
C GLY A 219 25.32 10.18 -3.15
N THR A 220 24.02 9.91 -3.23
CA THR A 220 23.31 9.07 -2.26
C THR A 220 23.72 7.60 -2.40
N ASP A 221 23.91 6.90 -1.28
CA ASP A 221 24.13 5.45 -1.27
C ASP A 221 22.93 4.69 -1.88
N ASP A 222 23.21 3.63 -2.65
CA ASP A 222 22.19 2.81 -3.31
C ASP A 222 21.08 2.36 -2.35
N LEU A 223 21.41 2.07 -1.08
CA LEU A 223 20.46 1.64 -0.06
C LEU A 223 19.37 2.69 0.23
N TRP A 224 19.71 3.98 0.15
CA TRP A 224 18.84 5.10 0.52
C TRP A 224 18.25 5.85 -0.68
N SER A 225 18.72 5.54 -1.89
CA SER A 225 18.30 6.18 -3.14
C SER A 225 16.78 6.21 -3.38
N GLY A 226 16.02 5.28 -2.81
CA GLY A 226 14.56 5.23 -2.93
C GLY A 226 13.79 6.20 -2.01
N LEU A 227 14.45 6.82 -1.02
CA LEU A 227 13.77 7.68 -0.04
C LEU A 227 13.12 8.95 -0.65
N PRO A 228 13.73 9.66 -1.62
CA PRO A 228 13.10 10.82 -2.24
C PRO A 228 11.81 10.45 -3.01
N SER A 229 11.75 9.24 -3.58
CA SER A 229 10.54 8.73 -4.22
C SER A 229 9.37 8.59 -3.26
N LEU A 230 9.65 8.26 -1.98
CA LEU A 230 8.64 8.14 -0.93
C LEU A 230 7.94 9.47 -0.66
N ILE A 231 8.64 10.59 -0.74
CA ILE A 231 8.04 11.92 -0.56
C ILE A 231 6.87 12.12 -1.52
N VAL A 232 7.07 11.83 -2.80
CA VAL A 232 6.07 12.12 -3.85
C VAL A 232 4.89 11.14 -3.78
N VAL A 233 5.15 9.84 -3.65
CA VAL A 233 4.10 8.82 -3.60
C VAL A 233 3.26 8.94 -2.32
N MET A 234 3.90 9.21 -1.18
CA MET A 234 3.20 9.34 0.10
C MET A 234 2.44 10.67 0.19
N PHE A 235 2.91 11.74 -0.47
CA PHE A 235 2.14 12.97 -0.63
C PHE A 235 0.84 12.77 -1.43
N GLY A 236 0.87 11.92 -2.47
CA GLY A 236 -0.33 11.48 -3.17
C GLY A 236 -1.33 10.79 -2.23
N GLY A 237 -0.84 9.81 -1.46
CA GLY A 237 -1.69 9.10 -0.50
C GLY A 237 -2.24 10.00 0.62
N PHE A 238 -1.41 10.92 1.10
CA PHE A 238 -1.82 11.95 2.04
C PHE A 238 -2.94 12.81 1.48
N THR A 239 -2.89 13.22 0.21
CA THR A 239 -3.93 14.07 -0.38
C THR A 239 -5.31 13.42 -0.29
N THR A 240 -5.43 12.15 -0.69
CA THR A 240 -6.70 11.40 -0.61
C THR A 240 -7.23 11.33 0.83
N ASN A 241 -6.34 11.01 1.78
CA ASN A 241 -6.71 10.88 3.19
C ASN A 241 -7.04 12.24 3.81
N PHE A 242 -6.32 13.30 3.45
CA PHE A 242 -6.56 14.66 3.90
C PHE A 242 -7.93 15.14 3.47
N ILE A 243 -8.26 15.02 2.17
CA ILE A 243 -9.57 15.42 1.64
C ILE A 243 -10.69 14.65 2.36
N TRP A 244 -10.53 13.34 2.53
CA TRP A 244 -11.52 12.51 3.21
C TRP A 244 -11.68 12.87 4.69
N CYS A 245 -10.59 12.96 5.44
CA CYS A 245 -10.63 13.29 6.87
C CYS A 245 -11.12 14.72 7.11
N VAL A 246 -10.75 15.70 6.29
CA VAL A 246 -11.28 17.07 6.40
C VAL A 246 -12.77 17.08 6.10
N GLY A 247 -13.22 16.37 5.06
CA GLY A 247 -14.65 16.20 4.77
C GLY A 247 -15.43 15.58 5.93
N LEU A 248 -14.86 14.56 6.59
CA LEU A 248 -15.45 13.96 7.79
C LEU A 248 -15.44 14.92 8.98
N ASN A 249 -14.35 15.66 9.19
CA ASN A 249 -14.25 16.64 10.28
C ASN A 249 -15.33 17.73 10.17
N ILE A 250 -15.59 18.21 8.95
CA ILE A 250 -16.66 19.17 8.70
C ILE A 250 -18.03 18.54 8.94
N LYS A 251 -18.26 17.32 8.42
CA LYS A 251 -19.54 16.61 8.54
C LYS A 251 -19.89 16.25 9.98
N ASN A 252 -18.91 15.77 10.74
CA ASN A 252 -19.07 15.30 12.11
C ASN A 252 -18.82 16.41 13.15
N ARG A 253 -18.39 17.59 12.71
CA ARG A 253 -18.03 18.74 13.55
C ARG A 253 -16.93 18.43 14.58
N SER A 254 -15.96 17.59 14.21
CA SER A 254 -14.85 17.17 15.08
C SER A 254 -13.58 18.02 14.93
N GLY A 255 -13.62 19.09 14.13
CA GLY A 255 -12.44 19.94 13.89
C GLY A 255 -11.88 20.66 15.13
N TYR A 256 -12.62 20.70 16.24
CA TYR A 256 -12.13 21.24 17.52
C TYR A 256 -11.12 20.31 18.24
N GLU A 257 -10.88 19.11 17.70
CA GLU A 257 -9.99 18.12 18.31
C GLU A 257 -8.50 18.33 17.95
N TYR A 258 -8.19 19.22 16.99
CA TYR A 258 -6.82 19.60 16.59
C TYR A 258 -6.17 20.61 17.54
#